data_AF-A0A4Q3U963-F1
#
_entry.id   AF-A0A4Q3U963-F1
#
_cell.length_a   1.000
_cell.length_b   1.000
_cell.length_c   1.000
_cell.angle_alpha   90.00
_cell.angle_beta   90.00
_cell.angle_gamma   90.00
#
_symmetry.space_group_name_H-M   'P 1'
#
loop_
_entity.id
_entity.type
_entity.pdbx_description
1 polymer ?
#
loop_
_entity_poly.entity_id
_entity_poly.type
_entity_poly.pdbx_seq_one_letter_code
_entity_poly.pdbx_strand_id
1 'polypeptide(L)'
;ADIYAVATVQEEIGLRGAAAAGSAIEPDIVVALDITLANDIPGVPEQDMTTRLGAGAAIKIMDSSLVCHPKVVSHFRKLAEKNGIPHQMEILARGGTDAGAIQRLHGGIPSFTLSIPTRYVHTVNETVHPTDVQACVDLLARYIEDCANGDYTY
;
A
#
# COMPACT_ATOMS: atom_id res chain seq x y z
N ALA A 1 9.29 -15.70 10.57
CA ALA A 1 8.02 -14.97 10.51
C ALA A 1 7.00 -15.90 9.87
N ASP A 2 5.77 -15.91 10.38
CA ASP A 2 4.65 -16.57 9.72
C ASP A 2 3.99 -15.58 8.76
N ILE A 3 3.67 -16.03 7.55
CA ILE A 3 3.13 -15.17 6.49
C ILE A 3 1.74 -15.66 6.12
N TYR A 4 0.76 -14.76 6.22
CA TYR A 4 -0.62 -15.00 5.83
C TYR A 4 -0.94 -14.18 4.58
N ALA A 5 -1.19 -14.85 3.46
CA ALA A 5 -1.68 -14.21 2.25
C ALA A 5 -3.21 -14.29 2.23
N VAL A 6 -3.87 -13.13 2.18
CA VAL A 6 -5.33 -13.02 2.26
C VAL A 6 -5.86 -12.24 1.06
N ALA A 7 -6.77 -12.85 0.31
CA ALA A 7 -7.59 -12.14 -0.67
C ALA A 7 -8.92 -11.77 -0.02
N THR A 8 -9.08 -10.52 0.36
CA THR A 8 -10.27 -9.99 1.03
C THR A 8 -11.41 -9.77 0.04
N VAL A 9 -12.61 -9.55 0.58
CA VAL A 9 -13.81 -9.20 -0.19
C VAL A 9 -14.47 -7.99 0.45
N GLN A 10 -15.29 -7.28 -0.33
CA GLN A 10 -16.09 -6.15 0.16
C GLN A 10 -15.26 -4.96 0.68
N GLU A 11 -14.09 -4.70 0.07
CA GLU A 11 -13.30 -3.47 0.29
C GLU A 11 -14.18 -2.24 -0.04
N GLU A 12 -14.67 -2.17 -1.27
CA GLU A 12 -15.43 -1.06 -1.86
C GLU A 12 -16.75 -0.69 -1.18
N ILE A 13 -17.21 -1.54 -0.25
CA ILE A 13 -18.44 -1.34 0.52
C ILE A 13 -18.21 -1.35 2.03
N GLY A 14 -16.96 -1.07 2.44
CA GLY A 14 -16.59 -0.76 3.82
C GLY A 14 -15.60 -1.72 4.46
N LEU A 15 -14.63 -2.25 3.70
CA LEU A 15 -13.47 -3.00 4.23
C LEU A 15 -13.83 -4.22 5.09
N ARG A 16 -14.99 -4.84 4.82
CA ARG A 16 -15.58 -5.83 5.74
C ARG A 16 -14.77 -7.12 5.81
N GLY A 17 -14.23 -7.56 4.67
CA GLY A 17 -13.36 -8.73 4.60
C GLY A 17 -12.06 -8.51 5.39
N ALA A 18 -11.45 -7.33 5.27
CA ALA A 18 -10.25 -6.98 6.03
C ALA A 18 -10.48 -6.94 7.53
N ALA A 19 -11.59 -6.35 7.99
CA ALA A 19 -11.93 -6.34 9.41
C ALA A 19 -12.12 -7.75 9.97
N ALA A 20 -12.80 -8.63 9.23
CA ALA A 20 -12.99 -10.02 9.64
C ALA A 20 -11.67 -10.81 9.64
N ALA A 21 -10.87 -10.69 8.59
CA ALA A 21 -9.58 -11.40 8.48
C ALA A 21 -8.57 -10.92 9.52
N GLY A 22 -8.43 -9.61 9.70
CA GLY A 22 -7.53 -9.03 10.70
C GLY A 22 -7.90 -9.45 12.13
N SER A 23 -9.20 -9.50 12.44
CA SER A 23 -9.70 -9.94 13.74
C SER A 23 -9.45 -11.43 14.00
N ALA A 24 -9.50 -12.26 12.97
CA ALA A 24 -9.29 -13.71 13.09
C ALA A 24 -7.81 -14.10 13.16
N ILE A 25 -6.94 -13.36 12.45
CA ILE A 25 -5.50 -13.66 12.35
C ILE A 25 -4.70 -12.98 13.47
N GLU A 26 -5.14 -11.80 13.92
CA GLU A 26 -4.44 -10.95 14.89
C GLU A 26 -2.96 -10.70 14.49
N PRO A 27 -2.67 -10.14 13.29
CA PRO A 27 -1.30 -10.03 12.81
C PRO A 27 -0.49 -8.95 13.56
N ASP A 28 0.82 -9.18 13.72
CA ASP A 28 1.74 -8.19 14.28
C ASP A 28 1.94 -6.97 13.36
N ILE A 29 1.86 -7.19 12.05
CA ILE A 29 2.01 -6.16 11.00
C ILE A 29 1.12 -6.55 9.84
N VAL A 30 0.51 -5.55 9.21
CA VAL A 30 -0.22 -5.73 7.94
C VAL A 30 0.42 -4.93 6.81
N VAL A 31 0.57 -5.57 5.66
CA VAL A 31 0.86 -4.92 4.38
C VAL A 31 -0.33 -5.17 3.46
N ALA A 32 -1.13 -4.14 3.22
CA ALA A 32 -2.15 -4.18 2.19
C ALA A 32 -1.50 -3.95 0.82
N LEU A 33 -1.98 -4.66 -0.20
CA LEU A 33 -1.63 -4.44 -1.59
C LEU A 33 -2.87 -3.88 -2.27
N ASP A 34 -2.74 -2.71 -2.86
CA ASP A 34 -3.87 -2.02 -3.49
C ASP A 34 -3.40 -1.19 -4.69
N ILE A 35 -4.33 -0.64 -5.44
CA ILE A 35 -4.02 0.39 -6.43
C ILE A 35 -4.06 1.78 -5.77
N THR A 36 -3.49 2.77 -6.45
CA THR A 36 -3.69 4.18 -6.10
C THR A 36 -3.89 5.03 -7.33
N LEU A 37 -4.46 6.21 -7.13
CA LEU A 37 -4.68 7.18 -8.20
C LEU A 37 -3.33 7.65 -8.74
N ALA A 38 -3.17 7.61 -10.06
CA ALA A 38 -2.13 8.36 -10.73
C ALA A 38 -2.60 9.79 -11.00
N ASN A 39 -3.69 9.93 -11.76
CA ASN A 39 -4.22 11.21 -12.25
C ASN A 39 -3.20 12.03 -13.08
N ASP A 40 -2.12 11.42 -13.55
CA ASP A 40 -1.09 12.00 -14.41
C ASP A 40 -1.54 12.05 -15.89
N ILE A 41 -2.74 12.57 -16.12
CA ILE A 41 -3.37 12.68 -17.44
C ILE A 41 -3.50 14.15 -17.87
N PRO A 42 -3.55 14.45 -19.19
CA PRO A 42 -3.67 15.82 -19.66
C PRO A 42 -4.89 16.54 -19.08
N GLY A 43 -4.67 17.76 -18.60
CA GLY A 43 -5.73 18.61 -18.04
C GLY A 43 -5.94 18.49 -16.52
N VAL A 44 -5.28 17.54 -15.85
CA VAL A 44 -5.26 17.49 -14.39
C VAL A 44 -4.13 18.39 -13.85
N PRO A 45 -4.40 19.27 -12.89
CA PRO A 45 -3.36 20.05 -12.22
C PRO A 45 -2.37 19.17 -11.43
N GLU A 46 -1.10 19.57 -11.33
CA GLU A 46 -0.08 18.77 -10.65
C GLU A 46 -0.41 18.48 -9.18
N GLN A 47 -1.05 19.41 -8.47
CA GLN A 47 -1.45 19.20 -7.08
C GLN A 47 -2.53 18.12 -6.89
N ASP A 48 -3.25 17.77 -7.96
CA ASP A 48 -4.29 16.75 -7.97
C ASP A 48 -3.75 15.40 -8.51
N MET A 49 -2.48 15.35 -8.91
CA MET A 49 -1.76 14.12 -9.26
C MET A 49 -1.24 13.45 -8.00
N THR A 50 -1.64 12.20 -7.76
CA THR A 50 -1.22 11.44 -6.58
C THR A 50 0.04 10.61 -6.86
N THR A 51 0.11 9.97 -8.02
CA THR A 51 1.29 9.21 -8.49
C THR A 51 1.47 9.36 -10.00
N ARG A 52 2.57 8.85 -10.54
CA ARG A 52 2.82 8.81 -11.99
C ARG A 52 3.05 7.38 -12.45
N LEU A 53 2.49 7.02 -13.60
CA LEU A 53 2.76 5.73 -14.23
C LEU A 53 4.21 5.67 -14.70
N GLY A 54 4.84 4.51 -14.53
CA GLY A 54 6.23 4.27 -14.86
C GLY A 54 7.23 4.83 -13.83
N ALA A 55 6.75 5.47 -12.77
CA ALA A 55 7.60 5.99 -11.69
C ALA A 55 7.82 4.98 -10.54
N GLY A 56 7.40 3.73 -10.71
CA GLY A 56 7.63 2.64 -9.78
C GLY A 56 6.57 2.50 -8.69
N ALA A 57 6.85 1.62 -7.74
CA ALA A 57 5.94 1.28 -6.66
C ALA A 57 5.60 2.51 -5.80
N ALA A 58 4.33 2.67 -5.42
CA ALA A 58 3.89 3.76 -4.58
C ALA A 58 3.93 3.34 -3.10
N ILE A 59 4.83 3.95 -2.34
CA ILE A 59 4.98 3.76 -0.90
C ILE A 59 4.02 4.73 -0.21
N LYS A 60 2.91 4.21 0.32
CA LYS A 60 1.87 5.03 0.95
C LYS A 60 2.36 5.63 2.27
N ILE A 61 2.13 6.94 2.43
CA ILE A 61 2.27 7.66 3.69
C ILE A 61 0.93 7.69 4.42
N MET A 62 -0.14 8.09 3.73
CA MET A 62 -1.49 8.14 4.30
C MET A 62 -2.57 8.17 3.23
N ASP A 63 -3.79 7.81 3.66
CA ASP A 63 -5.07 8.11 3.01
C ASP A 63 -6.09 8.59 4.06
N SER A 64 -7.38 8.68 3.72
CA SER A 64 -8.40 9.14 4.67
C SER A 64 -8.70 8.14 5.81
N SER A 65 -8.28 6.89 5.66
CA SER A 65 -8.58 5.78 6.56
C SER A 65 -7.36 5.25 7.32
N LEU A 66 -6.15 5.55 6.83
CA LEU A 66 -4.88 5.01 7.26
C LEU A 66 -3.80 6.09 7.31
N VAL A 67 -3.05 6.12 8.41
CA VAL A 67 -1.71 6.73 8.43
C VAL A 67 -0.71 5.58 8.57
N CYS A 68 0.13 5.37 7.56
CA CYS A 68 1.02 4.22 7.54
C CYS A 68 2.06 4.30 8.67
N HIS A 69 2.40 3.14 9.24
CA HIS A 69 3.36 3.08 10.34
C HIS A 69 4.75 3.59 9.87
N PRO A 70 5.32 4.63 10.51
CA PRO A 70 6.50 5.33 9.97
C PRO A 70 7.74 4.44 9.88
N LYS A 71 7.92 3.49 10.81
CA LYS A 71 9.01 2.51 10.73
C LYS A 71 8.84 1.53 9.57
N VAL A 72 7.60 1.16 9.21
CA VAL A 72 7.31 0.29 8.06
C VAL A 72 7.57 1.05 6.75
N VAL A 73 7.09 2.29 6.64
CA VAL A 73 7.38 3.19 5.51
C VAL A 73 8.89 3.34 5.31
N SER A 74 9.64 3.64 6.39
CA SER A 74 11.09 3.79 6.33
C SER A 74 11.78 2.49 5.88
N HIS A 75 11.29 1.33 6.33
CA HIS A 75 11.82 0.04 5.95
C HIS A 75 11.65 -0.20 4.43
N PHE A 76 10.42 -0.06 3.91
CA PHE A 76 10.14 -0.19 2.48
C PHE A 76 11.00 0.77 1.64
N ARG A 77 11.09 2.04 2.02
CA ARG A 77 11.90 3.02 1.30
C ARG A 77 13.39 2.64 1.29
N LYS A 78 13.95 2.22 2.43
CA LYS A 78 15.35 1.78 2.50
C LYS A 78 15.62 0.55 1.64
N LEU A 79 14.69 -0.41 1.61
CA LEU A 79 14.81 -1.58 0.73
C LEU A 79 14.76 -1.19 -0.74
N ALA A 80 13.87 -0.26 -1.12
CA ALA A 80 13.79 0.23 -2.48
C ALA A 80 15.10 0.92 -2.90
N GLU A 81 15.61 1.85 -2.07
CA GLU A 81 16.88 2.55 -2.30
C GLU A 81 18.07 1.57 -2.37
N LYS A 82 18.18 0.63 -1.42
CA LYS A 82 19.28 -0.35 -1.34
C LYS A 82 19.33 -1.27 -2.56
N ASN A 83 18.17 -1.66 -3.10
CA ASN A 83 18.06 -2.60 -4.21
C ASN A 83 17.88 -1.92 -5.58
N GLY A 84 17.88 -0.59 -5.63
CA GLY A 84 17.67 0.16 -6.87
C GLY A 84 16.27 -0.04 -7.48
N ILE A 85 15.26 -0.32 -6.66
CA ILE A 85 13.89 -0.54 -7.12
C ILE A 85 13.21 0.84 -7.29
N PRO A 86 12.67 1.16 -8.48
CA PRO A 86 11.93 2.40 -8.71
C PRO A 86 10.75 2.50 -7.76
N HIS A 87 10.63 3.65 -7.10
CA HIS A 87 9.55 3.93 -6.17
C HIS A 87 9.22 5.42 -6.11
N GLN A 88 8.03 5.72 -5.64
CA GLN A 88 7.53 7.06 -5.36
C GLN A 88 6.80 7.09 -4.03
N MET A 89 6.69 8.27 -3.43
CA MET A 89 5.94 8.46 -2.18
C MET A 89 4.51 8.85 -2.52
N GLU A 90 3.54 8.29 -1.79
CA GLU A 90 2.12 8.49 -2.05
C GLU A 90 1.41 9.12 -0.84
N ILE A 91 0.68 10.21 -1.12
CA ILE A 91 -0.34 10.75 -0.22
C ILE A 91 -1.64 10.79 -1.02
N LEU A 92 -2.62 9.99 -0.62
CA LEU A 92 -3.92 9.94 -1.26
C LEU A 92 -4.91 10.81 -0.46
N ALA A 93 -5.33 11.93 -1.02
CA ALA A 93 -6.17 12.89 -0.29
C ALA A 93 -7.52 12.30 0.13
N ARG A 94 -8.13 11.45 -0.71
CA ARG A 94 -9.42 10.81 -0.47
C ARG A 94 -9.40 9.37 -0.96
N GLY A 95 -9.90 8.46 -0.13
CA GLY A 95 -9.90 7.02 -0.35
C GLY A 95 -9.57 6.28 0.93
N GLY A 96 -9.59 4.96 0.85
CA GLY A 96 -9.18 4.08 1.93
C GLY A 96 -8.67 2.78 1.35
N THR A 97 -8.01 1.99 2.17
CA THR A 97 -7.55 0.66 1.80
C THR A 97 -7.80 -0.28 2.98
N ASP A 98 -7.74 -1.59 2.74
CA ASP A 98 -7.96 -2.61 3.77
C ASP A 98 -7.08 -2.44 5.02
N ALA A 99 -5.86 -1.92 4.86
CA ALA A 99 -4.97 -1.60 5.97
C ALA A 99 -5.57 -0.59 6.95
N GLY A 100 -6.44 0.33 6.51
CA GLY A 100 -7.14 1.26 7.37
C GLY A 100 -8.12 0.58 8.33
N ALA A 101 -8.80 -0.48 7.90
CA ALA A 101 -9.67 -1.26 8.79
C ALA A 101 -8.87 -2.05 9.81
N ILE A 102 -7.78 -2.69 9.37
CA ILE A 102 -6.93 -3.53 10.22
C ILE A 102 -6.15 -2.70 11.24
N GLN A 103 -5.69 -1.50 10.86
CA GLN A 103 -4.96 -0.60 11.76
C GLN A 103 -5.69 -0.34 13.07
N ARG A 104 -7.03 -0.29 13.06
CA ARG A 104 -7.83 0.04 14.25
C ARG A 104 -8.15 -1.16 15.14
N LEU A 105 -7.78 -2.37 14.73
CA LEU A 105 -8.05 -3.57 15.51
C LEU A 105 -7.02 -3.75 16.64
N HIS A 106 -7.40 -4.51 17.67
CA HIS A 106 -6.53 -4.97 18.76
C HIS A 106 -5.68 -3.88 19.45
N GLY A 107 -6.17 -2.63 19.48
CA GLY A 107 -5.46 -1.51 20.12
C GLY A 107 -4.45 -0.80 19.22
N GLY A 108 -4.35 -1.18 17.94
CA GLY A 108 -3.49 -0.53 16.96
C GLY A 108 -2.49 -1.49 16.34
N ILE A 109 -2.77 -1.98 15.12
CA ILE A 109 -1.83 -2.84 14.39
C ILE A 109 -0.94 -1.96 13.48
N PRO A 110 0.40 -2.08 13.53
CA PRO A 110 1.30 -1.50 12.53
C PRO A 110 0.86 -1.87 11.12
N SER A 111 0.45 -0.85 10.36
CA SER A 111 -0.21 -1.03 9.07
C SER A 111 0.48 -0.22 7.99
N PHE A 112 0.56 -0.79 6.79
CA PHE A 112 1.15 -0.18 5.61
C PHE A 112 0.39 -0.61 4.36
N THR A 113 0.39 0.23 3.33
CA THR A 113 -0.11 -0.13 2.01
C THR A 113 0.98 0.09 0.97
N LEU A 114 1.24 -0.94 0.16
CA LEU A 114 2.04 -0.84 -1.05
C LEU A 114 1.09 -0.69 -2.23
N SER A 115 1.15 0.45 -2.90
CA SER A 115 0.19 0.79 -3.94
C SER A 115 0.76 0.67 -5.35
N ILE A 116 -0.09 0.27 -6.30
CA ILE A 116 0.23 0.26 -7.73
C ILE A 116 -0.40 1.51 -8.40
N PRO A 117 0.42 2.43 -8.96
CA PRO A 117 -0.09 3.58 -9.72
C PRO A 117 -1.02 3.17 -10.85
N THR A 118 -2.25 3.69 -10.83
CA THR A 118 -3.32 3.30 -11.74
C THR A 118 -4.09 4.52 -12.27
N ARG A 119 -4.36 4.52 -13.58
CA ARG A 119 -5.25 5.50 -14.24
C ARG A 119 -6.65 4.93 -14.39
N TYR A 120 -7.63 5.85 -14.41
CA TYR A 120 -9.04 5.54 -14.64
C TYR A 120 -9.64 4.59 -13.61
N VAL A 121 -9.18 4.72 -12.36
CA VAL A 121 -9.64 3.94 -11.21
C VAL A 121 -11.17 4.02 -11.08
N HIS A 122 -11.80 2.88 -10.79
CA HIS A 122 -13.26 2.68 -10.71
C HIS A 122 -14.02 2.85 -12.04
N THR A 123 -13.33 2.87 -13.17
CA THR A 123 -13.96 2.74 -14.48
C THR A 123 -13.91 1.29 -14.95
N VAL A 124 -14.61 0.97 -16.04
CA VAL A 124 -14.59 -0.38 -16.62
C VAL A 124 -13.24 -0.81 -17.18
N ASN A 125 -12.35 0.17 -17.46
CA ASN A 125 -11.02 -0.08 -18.03
C ASN A 125 -9.99 0.76 -17.27
N GLU A 126 -9.24 0.10 -16.41
CA GLU A 126 -8.13 0.70 -15.69
C GLU A 126 -6.81 0.52 -16.45
N THR A 127 -5.79 1.29 -16.09
CA THR A 127 -4.48 1.20 -16.75
C THR A 127 -3.35 1.34 -15.76
N VAL A 128 -2.43 0.37 -15.79
CA VAL A 128 -1.19 0.34 -15.00
C VAL A 128 0.01 0.26 -15.92
N HIS A 129 1.18 0.68 -15.44
CA HIS A 129 2.43 0.42 -16.14
C HIS A 129 3.02 -0.92 -15.68
N PRO A 130 3.40 -1.84 -16.60
CA PRO A 130 3.91 -3.16 -16.22
C PRO A 130 5.12 -3.13 -15.28
N THR A 131 6.00 -2.12 -15.44
CA THR A 131 7.17 -1.98 -14.56
C THR A 131 6.81 -1.53 -13.16
N ASP A 132 5.69 -0.84 -12.96
CA ASP A 132 5.25 -0.43 -11.63
C ASP A 132 4.73 -1.65 -10.85
N VAL A 133 4.00 -2.53 -11.55
CA VAL A 133 3.58 -3.84 -11.00
C VAL A 133 4.81 -4.66 -10.61
N GLN A 134 5.80 -4.76 -11.49
CA GLN A 134 7.04 -5.49 -11.20
C GLN A 134 7.80 -4.87 -10.01
N ALA A 135 7.88 -3.54 -9.93
CA ALA A 135 8.49 -2.85 -8.80
C ALA A 135 7.78 -3.16 -7.47
N CYS A 136 6.45 -3.27 -7.48
CA CYS A 136 5.69 -3.67 -6.28
C CYS A 136 5.99 -5.11 -5.87
N VAL A 137 6.06 -6.04 -6.84
CA VAL A 137 6.42 -7.44 -6.60
C VAL A 137 7.83 -7.54 -6.01
N ASP A 138 8.81 -6.89 -6.63
CA ASP A 138 10.20 -6.92 -6.19
C ASP A 138 10.35 -6.33 -4.79
N LEU A 139 9.69 -5.20 -4.53
CA LEU A 139 9.79 -4.52 -3.25
C LEU A 139 9.10 -5.31 -2.12
N LEU A 140 7.93 -5.90 -2.38
CA LEU A 140 7.26 -6.76 -1.42
C LEU A 140 8.10 -8.01 -1.13
N ALA A 141 8.68 -8.64 -2.15
CA ALA A 141 9.55 -9.80 -1.98
C ALA A 141 10.75 -9.45 -1.07
N ARG A 142 11.43 -8.32 -1.32
CA ARG A 142 12.52 -7.85 -0.46
C ARG A 142 12.06 -7.56 0.97
N TYR A 143 10.87 -7.00 1.13
CA TYR A 143 10.31 -6.78 2.46
C TYR A 143 10.06 -8.09 3.18
N ILE A 144 9.44 -9.08 2.53
CA ILE A 144 9.17 -10.40 3.13
C ILE A 144 10.46 -11.12 3.53
N GLU A 145 11.54 -10.99 2.75
CA GLU A 145 12.85 -11.55 3.08
C GLU A 145 13.49 -10.88 4.31
N ASP A 146 13.22 -9.59 4.56
CA ASP A 146 13.89 -8.79 5.59
C ASP A 146 13.01 -8.41 6.79
N CYS A 147 11.69 -8.63 6.73
CA CYS A 147 10.74 -8.10 7.72
C CYS A 147 10.98 -8.61 9.14
N ALA A 148 11.54 -9.82 9.28
CA ALA A 148 11.93 -10.39 10.57
C ALA A 148 13.07 -9.63 11.27
N ASN A 149 13.83 -8.81 10.53
CA ASN A 149 14.90 -7.96 11.06
C ASN A 149 14.39 -6.55 11.44
N GLY A 150 13.13 -6.23 11.11
CA GLY A 150 12.53 -4.93 11.41
C GLY A 150 12.09 -4.81 12.87
N ASP A 151 12.26 -3.62 13.44
CA ASP A 151 11.59 -3.22 14.68
C ASP A 151 10.44 -2.27 14.34
N TYR A 152 9.23 -2.64 14.77
CA TYR A 152 8.00 -1.88 14.52
C TYR A 152 7.23 -1.56 15.80
N THR A 153 7.87 -1.68 16.96
CA THR A 153 7.26 -1.18 18.20
C THR A 153 7.24 0.35 18.18
N TYR A 154 6.28 0.96 18.88
CA TYR A 154 6.28 2.41 19.11
C TYR A 154 7.27 2.81 20.21
#